data_AF-A0A7J9E515-F1
#
_entry.id   AF-A0A7J9E515-F1
#
_cell.length_a   1.000
_cell.length_b   1.000
_cell.length_c   1.000
_cell.angle_alpha   90.00
_cell.angle_beta   90.00
_cell.angle_gamma   90.00
#
_symmetry.space_group_name_H-M   'P 1'
#
loop_
_entity.id
_entity.type
_entity.pdbx_description
1 polymer ?
#
loop_
_entity_poly.entity_id
_entity_poly.type
_entity_poly.pdbx_seq_one_letter_code
_entity_poly.pdbx_strand_id
1 'polypeptide(L)'
;MKRFSLIVLCVVTLVVVLFLGAEAAPAPKCDNPLEYSSCLNAYKKPPPSAGCCQKMKEQAPCYCEYMKIEDVKRVFDRVEIAKMAKLCGVSYSSTC
;
A
#
# COMPACT_ATOMS: atom_id res chain seq x y z
N MET A 1 -36.73 2.47 -35.88
CA MET A 1 -35.91 3.70 -35.93
C MET A 1 -35.50 4.18 -34.53
N LYS A 2 -36.42 4.71 -33.68
CA LYS A 2 -36.05 5.27 -32.35
C LYS A 2 -35.41 4.28 -31.36
N ARG A 3 -35.88 3.03 -31.30
CA ARG A 3 -35.37 2.00 -30.37
C ARG A 3 -33.95 1.52 -30.73
N PHE A 4 -33.68 1.35 -32.03
CA PHE A 4 -32.34 1.02 -32.53
C PHE A 4 -31.33 2.14 -32.24
N SER A 5 -31.76 3.40 -32.37
CA SER A 5 -30.91 4.56 -32.08
C SER A 5 -30.53 4.65 -30.60
N LEU A 6 -31.44 4.28 -29.68
CA LEU A 6 -31.15 4.25 -28.23
C LEU A 6 -30.19 3.13 -27.86
N ILE A 7 -30.34 1.95 -28.47
CA ILE A 7 -29.45 0.80 -28.23
C ILE A 7 -28.03 1.13 -28.69
N VAL A 8 -27.88 1.71 -29.89
CA VAL A 8 -26.56 2.13 -30.40
C VAL A 8 -25.92 3.17 -29.49
N LEU A 9 -26.68 4.15 -29.00
CA LEU A 9 -26.17 5.15 -28.08
C LEU A 9 -25.69 4.54 -26.75
N CYS A 10 -26.47 3.63 -26.16
CA CYS A 10 -26.08 2.93 -24.93
C CYS A 10 -24.81 2.10 -25.09
N VAL A 11 -24.69 1.37 -26.20
CA VAL A 11 -23.49 0.55 -26.48
C VAL A 11 -22.26 1.43 -26.64
N VAL A 12 -22.38 2.56 -27.35
CA VAL A 12 -21.27 3.51 -27.50
C VAL A 12 -20.86 4.11 -26.14
N THR A 13 -21.82 4.48 -25.29
CA THR A 13 -21.49 5.01 -23.95
C THR A 13 -20.80 3.99 -23.06
N LEU A 14 -21.22 2.72 -23.08
CA LEU A 14 -20.60 1.65 -22.29
C LEU A 14 -19.17 1.37 -22.75
N VAL A 15 -18.94 1.38 -24.07
CA VAL A 15 -17.60 1.19 -24.64
C VAL A 15 -16.67 2.34 -24.21
N VAL A 16 -17.14 3.60 -24.26
CA VAL A 16 -16.32 4.75 -23.84
C VAL A 16 -15.94 4.67 -22.35
N VAL A 17 -16.85 4.27 -21.48
CA VAL A 17 -16.57 4.11 -20.04
C VAL A 17 -15.56 2.99 -19.76
N LEU A 18 -15.57 1.91 -20.56
CA LEU A 18 -14.60 0.81 -20.43
C LEU A 18 -13.19 1.18 -20.93
N PHE A 19 -13.09 2.07 -21.92
CA PHE A 19 -11.81 2.55 -22.46
C PHE A 19 -11.22 3.73 -21.70
N LEU A 20 -12.03 4.48 -20.95
CA LEU A 20 -11.58 5.39 -19.90
C LEU A 20 -11.12 4.54 -18.70
N GLY A 21 -10.02 3.81 -18.93
CA GLY A 21 -9.39 2.97 -17.94
C GLY A 21 -9.29 3.73 -16.63
N ALA A 22 -9.66 3.06 -15.53
CA ALA A 22 -9.47 3.58 -14.19
C ALA A 22 -8.01 4.04 -14.09
N GLU A 23 -7.81 5.35 -14.17
CA GLU A 23 -6.53 5.98 -13.89
C GLU A 23 -6.20 5.56 -12.46
N ALA A 24 -5.29 4.59 -12.35
CA ALA A 24 -4.79 4.17 -11.07
C ALA A 24 -4.27 5.44 -10.41
N ALA A 25 -4.91 5.85 -9.32
CA ALA A 25 -4.50 7.01 -8.56
C ALA A 25 -2.97 6.93 -8.39
N PRO A 26 -2.24 8.05 -8.56
CA PRO A 26 -0.79 8.03 -8.50
C PRO A 26 -0.38 7.30 -7.22
N ALA A 27 0.42 6.25 -7.40
CA ALA A 27 0.91 5.46 -6.28
C ALA A 27 1.51 6.42 -5.24
N PRO A 28 1.24 6.23 -3.93
CA PRO A 28 1.87 7.05 -2.91
C PRO A 28 3.38 7.01 -3.13
N LYS A 29 4.03 8.19 -3.09
CA LYS A 29 5.49 8.23 -3.27
C LYS A 29 6.14 7.53 -2.08
N CYS A 30 6.80 6.41 -2.36
CA CYS A 30 7.47 5.58 -1.37
C CYS A 30 8.92 6.03 -1.21
N ASP A 31 9.11 7.28 -0.77
CA ASP A 31 10.43 7.91 -0.74
C ASP A 31 11.22 7.63 0.55
N ASN A 32 10.54 7.34 1.67
CA ASN A 32 11.21 7.20 2.98
C ASN A 32 10.88 5.88 3.70
N PRO A 33 11.62 4.78 3.40
CA PRO A 33 11.39 3.46 4.00
C PRO A 33 11.65 3.36 5.50
N LEU A 34 12.27 4.38 6.11
CA LEU A 34 12.73 4.33 7.50
C LEU A 34 12.07 5.39 8.40
N GLU A 35 10.87 5.88 8.03
CA GLU A 35 10.00 6.72 8.87
C GLU A 35 9.40 5.93 10.05
N TYR A 36 10.27 5.44 10.92
CA TYR A 36 9.93 4.64 12.10
C TYR A 36 10.47 5.25 13.39
N SER A 37 10.76 6.56 13.38
CA SER A 37 11.19 7.28 14.59
C SER A 37 10.21 7.06 15.76
N SER A 38 8.91 6.99 15.49
CA SER A 38 7.84 6.68 16.47
C SER A 38 7.82 5.22 16.93
N CYS A 39 8.47 4.33 16.19
CA CYS A 39 8.65 2.91 16.47
C CYS A 39 10.00 2.60 17.14
N LEU A 40 10.86 3.62 17.35
CA LEU A 40 12.09 3.45 18.11
C LEU A 40 11.75 2.88 19.49
N ASN A 41 12.46 1.82 19.86
CA ASN A 41 12.24 1.01 21.07
C ASN A 41 11.07 0.01 21.04
N ALA A 42 10.11 0.09 20.11
CA ALA A 42 8.99 -0.86 20.03
C ALA A 42 9.46 -2.29 19.71
N TYR A 43 10.51 -2.43 18.89
CA TYR A 43 11.17 -3.72 18.66
C TYR A 43 11.73 -4.34 19.96
N LYS A 44 12.19 -3.50 20.90
CA LYS A 44 12.79 -3.96 22.17
C LYS A 44 11.75 -4.22 23.27
N LYS A 45 10.60 -3.53 23.23
CA LYS A 45 9.52 -3.63 24.24
C LYS A 45 8.14 -3.54 23.57
N PRO A 46 7.53 -4.67 23.18
CA PRO A 46 6.12 -4.68 22.78
C PRO A 46 5.22 -4.31 23.99
N PRO A 47 4.02 -3.74 23.75
CA PRO A 47 3.39 -3.48 22.45
C PRO A 47 3.85 -2.17 21.78
N PRO A 48 3.71 -2.03 20.44
CA PRO A 48 4.05 -0.80 19.74
C PRO A 48 3.19 0.38 20.19
N SER A 49 3.73 1.60 20.11
CA SER A 49 2.96 2.82 20.37
C SER A 49 1.86 3.03 19.33
N ALA A 50 0.80 3.74 19.68
CA ALA A 50 -0.27 4.08 18.72
C ALA A 50 0.28 4.83 17.50
N GLY A 51 1.22 5.77 17.71
CA GLY A 51 1.89 6.50 16.64
C GLY A 51 2.77 5.62 15.74
N CYS A 52 3.39 4.58 16.30
CA CYS A 52 4.10 3.57 15.51
C CYS A 52 3.14 2.81 14.59
N CYS A 53 2.04 2.29 15.16
CA CYS A 53 1.06 1.55 14.37
C CYS A 53 0.39 2.42 13.29
N GLN A 54 0.13 3.70 13.58
CA GLN A 54 -0.38 4.63 12.59
C GLN A 54 0.61 4.80 11.42
N LYS A 55 1.90 5.00 11.72
CA LYS A 55 2.94 5.12 10.68
C LYS A 55 3.11 3.85 9.85
N MET A 56 2.99 2.67 10.46
CA MET A 56 3.00 1.40 9.72
C MET A 56 1.81 1.26 8.77
N LYS A 57 0.61 1.70 9.18
CA LYS A 57 -0.59 1.69 8.34
C LYS A 57 -0.46 2.64 7.15
N GLU A 58 0.06 3.84 7.39
CA GLU A 58 0.31 4.84 6.34
C GLU A 58 1.28 4.32 5.28
N GLN A 59 2.29 3.53 5.69
CA GLN A 59 3.32 2.98 4.81
C GLN A 59 2.99 1.61 4.21
N ALA A 60 1.87 0.99 4.61
CA ALA A 60 1.42 -0.30 4.11
C ALA A 60 1.52 -0.48 2.57
N PRO A 61 1.06 0.47 1.73
CA PRO A 61 1.14 0.31 0.27
C PRO A 61 2.58 0.35 -0.27
N CYS A 62 3.53 0.90 0.49
CA CYS A 62 4.91 1.08 0.06
C CYS A 62 5.84 -0.09 0.41
N TYR A 63 5.39 -1.03 1.24
CA TYR A 63 6.26 -2.12 1.71
C TYR A 63 6.90 -2.92 0.58
N CYS A 64 6.17 -3.19 -0.49
CA CYS A 64 6.70 -3.92 -1.62
C CYS A 64 7.83 -3.19 -2.34
N GLU A 65 7.69 -1.88 -2.54
CA GLU A 65 8.77 -1.06 -3.13
C GLU A 65 9.99 -1.01 -2.21
N TYR A 66 9.77 -0.93 -0.90
CA TYR A 66 10.84 -0.96 0.09
C TYR A 66 11.63 -2.28 0.09
N MET A 67 10.94 -3.41 -0.11
CA MET A 67 11.58 -4.74 -0.14
C MET A 67 12.43 -4.99 -1.39
N LYS A 68 12.30 -4.18 -2.45
CA LYS A 68 13.19 -4.21 -3.62
C LYS A 68 14.57 -3.62 -3.32
N ILE A 69 14.71 -2.85 -2.24
CA ILE A 69 15.97 -2.22 -1.84
C ILE A 69 16.69 -3.16 -0.86
N GLU A 70 17.76 -3.82 -1.30
CA GLU A 70 18.51 -4.83 -0.53
C GLU A 70 18.94 -4.37 0.89
N ASP A 71 19.38 -3.13 1.03
CA ASP A 71 19.74 -2.56 2.34
C ASP A 71 18.53 -2.41 3.27
N VAL A 72 17.40 -1.95 2.75
CA VAL A 72 16.15 -1.79 3.50
C VAL A 72 15.59 -3.14 3.90
N LYS A 73 15.58 -4.10 2.97
CA LYS A 73 15.19 -5.48 3.22
C LYS A 73 15.97 -6.07 4.39
N ARG A 74 17.30 -5.96 4.38
CA ARG A 74 18.17 -6.44 5.48
C ARG A 74 17.88 -5.75 6.81
N VAL A 75 17.54 -4.46 6.81
CA VAL A 75 17.13 -3.76 8.03
C VAL A 75 15.81 -4.33 8.54
N PHE A 76 14.80 -4.45 7.67
CA PHE A 76 13.45 -4.91 8.02
C PHE A 76 13.45 -6.34 8.56
N ASP A 77 14.27 -7.22 7.97
CA ASP A 77 14.46 -8.59 8.44
C ASP A 77 15.08 -8.62 9.85
N ARG A 78 16.07 -7.75 10.14
CA ARG A 78 16.72 -7.69 11.46
C ARG A 78 15.84 -7.11 12.56
N VAL A 79 14.95 -6.18 12.23
CA VAL A 79 14.03 -5.56 13.21
C VAL A 79 12.68 -6.26 13.33
N GLU A 80 12.57 -7.50 12.81
CA GLU A 80 11.33 -8.30 12.77
C GLU A 80 10.08 -7.46 12.38
N ILE A 81 10.15 -6.64 11.32
CA ILE A 81 9.04 -5.73 10.97
C ILE A 81 7.71 -6.47 10.78
N ALA A 82 7.74 -7.73 10.33
CA ALA A 82 6.56 -8.58 10.21
C ALA A 82 5.81 -8.77 11.55
N LYS A 83 6.55 -8.90 12.66
CA LYS A 83 6.00 -9.05 14.00
C LYS A 83 5.36 -7.74 14.48
N MET A 84 6.01 -6.62 14.21
CA MET A 84 5.45 -5.29 14.50
C MET A 84 4.18 -5.02 13.69
N ALA A 85 4.19 -5.37 12.40
CA ALA A 85 3.04 -5.25 11.52
C ALA A 85 1.86 -6.06 12.05
N LYS A 86 2.10 -7.31 12.46
CA LYS A 86 1.09 -8.17 13.08
C LYS A 86 0.48 -7.56 14.35
N LEU A 87 1.31 -7.01 15.24
CA LEU A 87 0.83 -6.35 16.47
C LEU A 87 -0.01 -5.09 16.18
N CYS A 88 0.28 -4.40 15.07
CA CYS A 88 -0.46 -3.23 14.62
C CYS A 88 -1.65 -3.53 13.70
N GLY A 89 -1.89 -4.80 13.36
CA GLY A 89 -2.94 -5.22 12.43
C GLY A 89 -2.70 -4.77 10.98
N VAL A 90 -1.43 -4.67 10.58
CA VAL A 90 -1.01 -4.29 9.22
C VAL A 90 -0.59 -5.53 8.45
N SER A 91 -1.13 -5.71 7.25
CA SER A 91 -0.68 -6.76 6.34
C SER A 91 0.72 -6.42 5.83
N TYR A 92 1.70 -7.27 6.13
CA TYR A 92 3.07 -7.15 5.66
C TYR A 92 3.52 -8.50 5.07
N SER A 93 4.09 -8.45 3.86
CA SER A 93 4.74 -9.59 3.22
C SER A 93 6.16 -9.19 2.85
N SER A 94 7.13 -10.06 3.16
CA SER A 94 8.50 -9.92 2.68
C SER A 94 8.70 -10.44 1.27
N THR A 95 7.68 -11.11 0.71
CA THR A 95 7.60 -11.55 -0.67
C THR A 95 6.56 -10.68 -1.36
N CYS A 96 7.06 -9.60 -1.94
CA CYS A 96 6.45 -8.89 -3.04
C CYS A 96 7.29 -9.19 -4.29
#